data_AF-A0AAD1CDE3-F1
#
_entry.id   AF-A0AAD1CDE3-F1
#
_cell.length_a   1.000
_cell.length_b   1.000
_cell.length_c   1.000
_cell.angle_alpha   90.00
_cell.angle_beta   90.00
_cell.angle_gamma   90.00
#
_symmetry.space_group_name_H-M   'P 1'
#
loop_
_entity.id
_entity.type
_entity.pdbx_description
1 polymer ?
#
loop_
_entity_poly.entity_id
_entity_poly.type
_entity_poly.pdbx_seq_one_letter_code
_entity_poly.pdbx_strand_id
1 'polypeptide(L)'
;MGRGRKLETFEDYSRALKGKYGLGEGKDYKPWLRVQDVKSKGVRSQIYGRKTQRVHHLLSSIESQLFYLSEFSDSVIDIREQFLLLPLNYTQKIAKVIGVEHVMVN
;
A
#
# COMPACT_ATOMS: atom_id res chain seq x y z
N MET A 1 4.59 20.06 1.98
CA MET A 1 4.16 18.66 1.80
C MET A 1 5.04 17.99 0.77
N GLY A 2 5.48 16.75 1.01
CA GLY A 2 6.31 16.00 0.06
C GLY A 2 5.55 15.63 -1.23
N ARG A 3 6.26 15.60 -2.36
CA ARG A 3 5.70 15.21 -3.66
C ARG A 3 5.37 13.71 -3.69
N GLY A 4 4.26 13.36 -4.33
CA GLY A 4 3.90 11.96 -4.61
C GLY A 4 4.94 11.27 -5.49
N ARG A 5 5.19 9.98 -5.25
CA ARG A 5 6.06 9.16 -6.09
C ARG A 5 5.36 8.81 -7.39
N LYS A 6 6.11 8.73 -8.48
CA LYS A 6 5.66 8.01 -9.68
C LYS A 6 5.91 6.52 -9.49
N LEU A 7 4.95 5.71 -9.92
CA LEU A 7 4.96 4.24 -9.85
C LEU A 7 4.42 3.70 -11.18
N GLU A 8 5.00 4.17 -12.29
CA GLU A 8 4.54 3.86 -13.65
C GLU A 8 5.48 2.88 -14.35
N THR A 9 6.78 2.98 -14.10
CA THR A 9 7.82 2.18 -14.77
C THR A 9 8.48 1.15 -13.85
N PHE A 10 9.14 0.14 -14.41
CA PHE A 10 9.91 -0.80 -13.61
C PHE A 10 11.00 -0.12 -12.75
N GLU A 11 11.63 0.94 -13.28
CA GLU A 11 12.62 1.73 -12.54
C GLU A 11 12.02 2.44 -11.34
N ASP A 12 10.81 2.99 -11.48
CA ASP A 12 10.08 3.60 -10.37
C ASP A 12 9.82 2.60 -9.25
N TYR A 13 9.38 1.39 -9.60
CA TYR A 13 9.14 0.31 -8.65
C TYR A 13 10.44 -0.11 -7.94
N SER A 14 11.52 -0.32 -8.71
CA SER A 14 12.83 -0.66 -8.17
C SER A 14 13.33 0.41 -7.19
N ARG A 15 13.17 1.69 -7.53
CA ARG A 15 13.50 2.82 -6.65
C ARG A 15 12.65 2.81 -5.38
N ALA A 16 11.35 2.57 -5.47
CA ALA A 16 10.46 2.48 -4.32
C ALA A 16 10.81 1.29 -3.40
N LEU A 17 11.11 0.13 -3.97
CA LEU A 17 11.56 -1.05 -3.23
C LEU A 17 12.88 -0.82 -2.50
N LYS A 18 13.86 -0.16 -3.17
CA LYS A 18 15.11 0.28 -2.52
C LYS A 18 14.84 1.19 -1.31
N GLY A 19 13.80 2.03 -1.38
CA GLY A 19 13.31 2.86 -0.28
C GLY A 19 12.54 2.12 0.82
N LYS A 20 12.44 0.78 0.74
CA LYS A 20 11.73 -0.12 1.66
C LYS A 20 10.20 0.02 1.68
N TYR A 21 9.60 0.60 0.63
CA TYR A 21 8.13 0.64 0.50
C TYR A 21 7.58 -0.75 0.15
N GLY A 22 6.45 -1.11 0.74
CA GLY A 22 5.83 -2.44 0.68
C GLY A 22 6.54 -3.50 1.51
N LEU A 23 7.59 -3.13 2.28
CA LEU A 23 8.41 -4.04 3.07
C LEU A 23 8.35 -3.69 4.56
N GLY A 24 8.71 -4.65 5.41
CA GLY A 24 8.71 -4.51 6.87
C GLY A 24 7.45 -5.06 7.54
N GLU A 25 7.36 -4.83 8.84
CA GLU A 25 6.27 -5.25 9.72
C GLU A 25 6.08 -4.25 10.86
N GLY A 26 4.88 -4.19 11.45
CA GLY A 26 4.56 -3.31 12.56
C GLY A 26 4.96 -1.85 12.30
N LYS A 27 5.77 -1.29 13.20
CA LYS A 27 6.25 0.10 13.14
C LYS A 27 7.15 0.40 11.94
N ASP A 28 7.83 -0.63 11.43
CA ASP A 28 8.84 -0.50 10.37
C ASP A 28 8.23 -0.74 8.98
N TYR A 29 6.97 -1.18 8.90
CA TYR A 29 6.28 -1.34 7.63
C TYR A 29 6.00 0.02 6.97
N LYS A 30 6.35 0.13 5.69
CA LYS A 30 6.02 1.28 4.84
C LYS A 30 4.99 0.87 3.78
N PRO A 31 3.79 1.49 3.73
CA PRO A 31 2.77 1.10 2.75
C PRO A 31 3.25 1.38 1.32
N TRP A 32 2.81 0.55 0.35
CA TRP A 32 3.22 0.73 -1.04
C TRP A 32 2.70 2.04 -1.63
N LEU A 33 1.45 2.38 -1.34
CA LEU A 33 0.82 3.64 -1.71
C LEU A 33 0.64 4.51 -0.47
N ARG A 34 0.93 5.80 -0.60
CA ARG A 34 0.61 6.81 0.41
C ARG A 34 -0.46 7.74 -0.09
N VAL A 35 -1.06 8.48 0.83
CA VAL A 35 -2.05 9.54 0.52
C VAL A 35 -1.53 10.58 -0.50
N GLN A 36 -0.21 10.83 -0.55
CA GLN A 36 0.38 11.77 -1.52
C GLN A 36 0.59 11.14 -2.91
N ASP A 37 0.66 9.82 -3.00
CA ASP A 37 0.94 9.10 -4.24
C ASP A 37 -0.35 8.95 -5.09
N VAL A 38 -1.53 9.05 -4.47
CA VAL A 38 -2.83 8.92 -5.16
C VAL A 38 -3.58 10.24 -5.15
N LYS A 39 -3.90 10.76 -6.35
CA LYS A 39 -4.83 11.88 -6.51
C LYS A 39 -6.26 11.36 -6.37
N SER A 40 -6.94 11.75 -5.30
CA SER A 40 -8.35 11.36 -5.06
C SER A 40 -9.20 12.60 -4.83
N LYS A 41 -10.45 12.56 -5.33
CA LYS A 41 -11.52 13.50 -4.96
C LYS A 41 -12.25 13.08 -3.67
N GLY A 42 -12.03 11.84 -3.21
CA GLY A 42 -12.61 11.30 -1.99
C GLY A 42 -11.78 11.59 -0.73
N VAL A 43 -12.28 11.13 0.41
CA VAL A 43 -11.61 11.27 1.71
C VAL A 43 -10.38 10.36 1.77
N ARG A 44 -9.24 10.95 2.15
CA ARG A 44 -7.99 10.25 2.45
C ARG A 44 -7.61 10.58 3.88
N SER A 45 -6.99 9.64 4.58
CA SER A 45 -6.68 9.80 6.01
C SER A 45 -5.26 9.34 6.33
N GLN A 46 -4.61 10.06 7.22
CA GLN A 46 -3.40 9.63 7.92
C GLN A 46 -3.76 9.43 9.38
N ILE A 47 -3.76 8.19 9.85
CA ILE A 47 -4.22 7.84 11.20
C ILE A 47 -3.10 7.11 11.93
N TYR A 48 -2.80 7.53 13.16
CA TYR A 48 -1.83 6.85 13.99
C TYR A 48 -2.42 5.56 14.57
N GLY A 49 -1.80 4.42 14.27
CA GLY A 49 -2.15 3.11 14.81
C GLY A 49 -1.41 2.83 16.11
N ARG A 50 -2.14 2.47 17.16
CA ARG A 50 -1.60 2.14 18.47
C ARG A 50 -0.99 0.74 18.48
N LYS A 51 -1.59 -0.22 17.78
CA LYS A 51 -1.04 -1.59 17.66
C LYS A 51 0.31 -1.59 16.92
N THR A 52 0.40 -0.84 15.83
CA THR A 52 1.58 -0.82 14.94
C THR A 52 2.58 0.29 15.27
N GLN A 53 2.22 1.28 16.09
CA GLN A 53 3.05 2.43 16.46
C GLN A 53 3.53 3.26 15.25
N ARG A 54 2.71 3.36 14.20
CA ARG A 54 3.00 4.17 12.99
C ARG A 54 1.76 4.86 12.43
N VAL A 55 2.00 5.79 11.50
CA VAL A 55 0.93 6.43 10.74
C VAL A 55 0.54 5.55 9.55
N HIS A 56 -0.73 5.17 9.49
CA HIS A 56 -1.34 4.44 8.38
C HIS A 56 -1.81 5.40 7.29
N HIS A 57 -1.72 4.97 6.03
CA HIS A 57 -2.14 5.75 4.86
C HIS A 57 -3.36 5.12 4.20
N LEU A 58 -4.52 5.73 4.39
CA LEU A 58 -5.81 5.21 3.92
C LEU A 58 -6.36 6.11 2.81
N LEU A 59 -6.79 5.48 1.71
CA LEU A 59 -7.06 6.15 0.44
C LEU A 59 -8.56 6.37 0.18
N SER A 60 -9.41 5.90 1.09
CA SER A 60 -10.87 6.06 1.07
C SER A 60 -11.46 6.09 2.48
N SER A 61 -12.72 6.54 2.61
CA SER A 61 -13.45 6.49 3.88
C SER A 61 -13.72 5.05 4.36
N ILE A 62 -13.95 4.12 3.42
CA ILE A 62 -14.17 2.71 3.72
C ILE A 62 -12.89 2.07 4.28
N GLU A 63 -11.73 2.40 3.71
CA GLU A 63 -10.44 1.97 4.28
C GLU A 63 -10.26 2.49 5.71
N SER A 64 -10.61 3.74 5.99
CA SER A 64 -10.59 4.29 7.36
C SER A 64 -11.50 3.55 8.33
N GLN A 65 -12.71 3.17 7.89
CA GLN A 65 -13.62 2.39 8.72
C GLN A 65 -13.07 0.98 9.01
N LEU A 66 -12.55 0.29 7.99
CA LEU A 66 -11.94 -1.03 8.16
C LEU A 66 -10.70 -0.99 9.06
N PHE A 67 -9.88 0.06 8.94
CA PHE A 67 -8.75 0.29 9.81
C PHE A 67 -9.19 0.35 11.27
N TYR A 68 -10.23 1.13 11.62
CA TYR A 68 -10.71 1.23 13.00
C TYR A 68 -11.23 -0.11 13.53
N LEU A 69 -11.95 -0.89 12.72
CA LEU A 69 -12.39 -2.23 13.12
C LEU A 69 -11.20 -3.15 13.44
N SER A 70 -10.18 -3.12 12.58
CA SER A 70 -8.96 -3.91 12.77
C SER A 70 -8.14 -3.44 13.97
N GLU A 71 -8.04 -2.13 14.17
CA GLU A 71 -7.33 -1.50 15.28
C GLU A 71 -8.01 -1.75 16.63
N PHE A 72 -9.33 -1.97 16.64
CA PHE A 72 -10.07 -2.30 17.87
C PHE A 72 -10.08 -3.80 18.18
N SER A 73 -9.92 -4.67 17.18
CA SER A 73 -9.94 -6.12 17.38
C SER A 73 -8.72 -6.62 18.15
N ASP A 74 -8.92 -7.32 19.27
CA ASP A 74 -7.83 -7.88 20.09
C ASP A 74 -7.01 -8.95 19.36
N SER A 75 -7.62 -9.68 18.41
CA SER A 75 -6.94 -10.71 17.62
C SER A 75 -5.96 -10.15 16.58
N VAL A 76 -6.06 -8.86 16.26
CA VAL A 76 -5.18 -8.21 15.27
C VAL A 76 -3.92 -7.72 15.97
N ILE A 77 -2.76 -8.17 15.47
CA ILE A 77 -1.44 -7.79 16.01
C ILE A 77 -0.66 -6.84 15.09
N ASP A 78 -0.95 -6.84 13.79
CA ASP A 78 -0.34 -5.95 12.81
C ASP A 78 -1.35 -5.63 11.70
N ILE A 79 -1.21 -4.45 11.10
CA ILE A 79 -2.06 -3.95 10.02
C ILE A 79 -1.12 -3.42 8.95
N ARG A 80 -1.18 -3.99 7.74
CA ARG A 80 -0.32 -3.60 6.61
C ARG A 80 -1.18 -3.18 5.42
N GLU A 81 -1.57 -1.91 5.41
CA GLU A 81 -2.34 -1.30 4.32
C GLU A 81 -1.50 -1.12 3.06
N GLN A 82 -2.18 -1.05 1.90
CA GLN A 82 -1.57 -0.91 0.58
C GLN A 82 -0.43 -1.92 0.38
N PHE A 83 -0.70 -3.20 0.68
CA PHE A 83 0.30 -4.26 0.62
C PHE A 83 0.72 -4.55 -0.82
N LEU A 84 2.02 -4.56 -1.09
CA LEU A 84 2.55 -4.85 -2.41
C LEU A 84 2.57 -6.35 -2.66
N LEU A 85 2.04 -6.78 -3.81
CA LEU A 85 2.14 -8.16 -4.27
C LEU A 85 3.50 -8.38 -4.96
N LEU A 86 4.33 -9.23 -4.37
CA LEU A 86 5.63 -9.63 -4.91
C LEU A 86 5.74 -11.16 -4.98
N PRO A 87 6.55 -11.69 -5.93
CA PRO A 87 7.25 -10.96 -6.99
C PRO A 87 6.35 -10.66 -8.19
N LEU A 88 6.64 -9.58 -8.93
CA LEU A 88 5.80 -9.08 -10.03
C LEU A 88 5.63 -10.09 -11.17
N ASN A 89 6.57 -11.02 -11.34
CA ASN A 89 6.45 -12.10 -12.31
C ASN A 89 5.29 -13.06 -12.00
N TYR A 90 4.89 -13.20 -10.73
CA TYR A 90 3.71 -14.01 -10.38
C TYR A 90 2.43 -13.32 -10.80
N THR A 91 2.27 -12.03 -10.50
CA THR A 91 1.08 -11.29 -10.91
C THR A 91 0.98 -11.18 -12.44
N GLN A 92 2.10 -11.04 -13.15
CA GLN A 92 2.15 -11.12 -14.62
C GLN A 92 1.73 -12.48 -15.16
N LYS A 93 2.21 -13.58 -14.55
CA LYS A 93 1.77 -14.95 -14.92
C LYS A 93 0.29 -15.14 -14.70
N ILE A 94 -0.25 -14.70 -13.56
CA ILE A 94 -1.68 -14.78 -13.24
C ILE A 94 -2.47 -14.00 -14.30
N ALA A 95 -2.09 -12.76 -14.60
CA ALA A 95 -2.76 -11.93 -15.60
C ALA A 95 -2.79 -12.60 -16.98
N LYS A 96 -1.67 -13.20 -17.41
CA LYS A 96 -1.60 -13.99 -18.64
C LYS A 96 -2.53 -15.20 -18.62
N VAL A 97 -2.58 -15.93 -17.50
CA VAL A 97 -3.43 -17.13 -17.35
C VAL A 97 -4.91 -16.76 -17.40
N ILE A 98 -5.32 -15.66 -16.78
CA ILE A 98 -6.73 -15.22 -16.77
C ILE A 98 -7.10 -14.33 -17.97
N GLY A 99 -6.16 -14.05 -18.87
CA GLY A 99 -6.40 -13.29 -20.10
C GLY A 99 -6.67 -11.81 -19.88
N VAL A 100 -6.12 -11.19 -18.83
CA VAL A 100 -6.23 -9.73 -18.59
C VAL A 100 -4.88 -9.04 -18.79
N GLU A 101 -4.93 -7.78 -19.20
CA GLU A 101 -3.74 -6.95 -19.28
C GLU A 101 -3.19 -6.68 -17.87
N HIS A 102 -1.89 -6.91 -17.68
CA HIS A 102 -1.24 -6.62 -16.41
C HIS A 102 -0.90 -5.14 -16.34
N VAL A 103 -1.16 -4.51 -15.19
CA VAL A 103 -0.97 -3.07 -14.91
C VAL A 103 0.47 -2.55 -15.16
N MET A 104 1.42 -3.43 -15.43
CA MET A 104 2.82 -3.09 -15.71
C MET A 104 3.33 -3.61 -17.07
N VAL A 105 2.45 -3.98 -18.00
CA VAL A 105 2.88 -4.30 -19.37
C VAL A 105 2.92 -2.99 -20.15
N ASN A 106 4.12 -2.42 -20.24
CA ASN A 106 4.60 -1.57 -21.31
C ASN A 106 6.09 -1.87 -21.49
#